data_AF-A0A1H0ZWT2-F1
#
_entry.id   AF-A0A1H0ZWT2-F1
#
_cell.length_a   1.000
_cell.length_b   1.000
_cell.length_c   1.000
_cell.angle_alpha   90.00
_cell.angle_beta   90.00
_cell.angle_gamma   90.00
#
_symmetry.space_group_name_H-M   'P 1'
#
loop_
_entity.id
_entity.type
_entity.pdbx_description
1 polymer ?
#
loop_
_entity_poly.entity_id
_entity_poly.type
_entity_poly.pdbx_seq_one_letter_code
_entity_poly.pdbx_strand_id
1 'polypeptide(L)' 'MDNQIDSNKTYLSVAQVAGHLNVSKMTIYRLVHTGKLPAVRIGQSYRVSEDAVAKYLEGGTVRAT' A
#
# COMPACT_ATOMS: atom_id res chain seq x y z
N MET A 1 25.71 6.39 -5.22
CA MET A 1 24.48 6.08 -5.98
C MET A 1 23.70 5.11 -5.12
N ASP A 2 23.08 5.69 -4.12
CA ASP A 2 22.71 5.06 -2.86
C ASP A 2 21.29 4.53 -2.98
N ASN A 3 21.16 3.32 -3.53
CA ASN A 3 19.89 2.58 -3.46
C ASN A 3 19.90 1.72 -2.18
N GLN A 4 20.04 2.38 -1.03
CA GLN A 4 19.85 1.74 0.27
C GLN A 4 18.34 1.58 0.47
N ILE A 5 17.79 0.52 -0.13
CA ILE A 5 16.46 0.05 0.19
C ILE A 5 16.55 -0.36 1.66
N ASP A 6 16.00 0.45 2.56
CA ASP A 6 15.97 0.20 4.00
C ASP A 6 15.67 -1.27 4.25
N SER A 7 16.67 -2.06 4.63
CA SER A 7 16.61 -3.53 4.62
C SER A 7 15.62 -4.12 5.64
N ASN A 8 14.86 -3.25 6.32
CA ASN A 8 13.83 -3.60 7.28
C ASN A 8 12.43 -3.05 6.94
N LYS A 9 12.23 -2.52 5.71
CA LYS A 9 10.91 -2.02 5.27
C LYS A 9 10.33 -2.93 4.19
N THR A 10 9.36 -3.74 4.58
CA THR A 10 8.64 -4.63 3.67
C THR A 10 7.72 -3.82 2.76
N TYR A 11 7.90 -3.99 1.45
CA TYR A 11 7.04 -3.39 0.42
C TYR A 11 6.14 -4.44 -0.21
N LEU A 12 4.84 -4.19 -0.14
CA LEU A 12 3.80 -5.04 -0.70
C LEU A 12 3.35 -4.50 -2.05
N SER A 13 3.02 -5.40 -2.98
CA SER A 13 2.35 -5.01 -4.22
C SER A 13 0.89 -4.62 -3.97
N VAL A 14 0.32 -3.85 -4.88
CA VAL A 14 -1.11 -3.51 -4.86
C VAL A 14 -2.01 -4.75 -4.77
N ALA A 15 -1.63 -5.85 -5.44
CA ALA A 15 -2.39 -7.10 -5.40
C ALA A 15 -2.35 -7.77 -4.03
N GLN A 16 -1.19 -7.77 -3.36
CA GLN A 16 -1.05 -8.31 -2.02
C GLN A 16 -1.86 -7.48 -1.02
N VAL A 17 -1.72 -6.15 -1.05
CA VAL A 17 -2.49 -5.26 -0.16
C VAL A 17 -3.99 -5.41 -0.36
N ALA A 18 -4.44 -5.53 -1.61
CA ALA A 18 -5.84 -5.78 -1.93
C ALA A 18 -6.37 -7.07 -1.28
N GLY A 19 -5.57 -8.14 -1.28
CA GLY A 19 -5.89 -9.38 -0.58
C GLY A 19 -5.94 -9.21 0.94
N HIS A 20 -4.98 -8.51 1.54
CA HIS A 20 -4.98 -8.25 2.98
C HIS A 20 -6.18 -7.41 3.45
N LEU A 21 -6.58 -6.42 2.65
CA LEU A 21 -7.68 -5.52 2.98
C LEU A 21 -9.05 -6.03 2.50
N ASN A 22 -9.12 -7.18 1.82
CA ASN A 22 -10.33 -7.69 1.17
C ASN A 22 -11.04 -6.65 0.28
N VAL A 23 -10.26 -5.85 -0.44
CA VAL A 23 -10.79 -4.85 -1.38
C VAL A 23 -10.30 -5.11 -2.80
N SER A 24 -11.00 -4.55 -3.78
CA SER A 24 -10.53 -4.61 -5.17
C SER A 24 -9.22 -3.84 -5.34
N LYS A 25 -8.38 -4.29 -6.29
CA LYS A 25 -7.16 -3.54 -6.71
C LYS A 25 -7.49 -2.09 -7.09
N MET A 26 -8.66 -1.85 -7.65
CA MET A 26 -9.13 -0.51 -8.02
C MET A 26 -9.28 0.41 -6.80
N THR A 27 -9.76 -0.12 -5.68
CA THR A 27 -9.84 0.63 -4.42
C THR A 27 -8.44 1.01 -3.92
N ILE A 28 -7.48 0.08 -3.96
CA ILE A 28 -6.09 0.40 -3.61
C ILE A 28 -5.52 1.46 -4.55
N TYR A 29 -5.67 1.31 -5.86
CA TYR A 29 -5.19 2.31 -6.83
C TYR A 29 -5.82 3.68 -6.59
N ARG A 30 -7.10 3.74 -6.27
CA ARG A 30 -7.79 4.98 -5.89
C ARG A 30 -7.19 5.59 -4.62
N LEU A 31 -6.95 4.79 -3.58
CA LEU A 31 -6.35 5.27 -2.33
C LEU A 31 -4.93 5.82 -2.56
N VAL A 32 -4.16 5.16 -3.41
CA VAL A 32 -2.82 5.63 -3.80
C VAL A 32 -2.90 6.95 -4.57
N HIS A 33 -3.75 7.04 -5.60
CA HIS A 33 -3.89 8.27 -6.39
C HIS A 33 -4.48 9.45 -5.61
N THR A 34 -5.32 9.17 -4.60
CA THR A 34 -5.88 10.19 -3.70
C THR A 34 -4.95 10.56 -2.55
N GLY A 35 -3.77 9.93 -2.44
CA GLY A 35 -2.80 10.17 -1.37
C GLY A 35 -3.21 9.61 0.00
N LYS A 36 -4.32 8.87 0.08
CA LYS A 36 -4.80 8.25 1.32
C LYS A 36 -3.98 7.03 1.74
N LEU A 37 -3.33 6.38 0.78
CA LEU A 37 -2.43 5.26 1.04
C LEU A 37 -1.05 5.58 0.48
N PRO A 38 -0.04 5.85 1.34
CA PRO A 38 1.32 6.13 0.90
C PRO A 38 1.88 4.96 0.09
N ALA A 39 2.32 5.24 -1.14
CA ALA A 39 2.92 4.25 -2.01
C ALA A 39 4.11 4.82 -2.78
N VAL A 40 5.07 3.96 -3.06
CA VAL A 40 6.25 4.24 -3.87
C VAL A 40 6.06 3.60 -5.25
N ARG A 41 6.35 4.35 -6.30
CA ARG A 41 6.35 3.82 -7.67
C ARG A 41 7.71 3.19 -7.96
N ILE A 42 7.72 1.89 -8.27
CA ILE A 42 8.92 1.17 -8.69
C ILE A 42 8.67 0.64 -10.10
N GLY A 43 9.31 1.28 -11.09
CA GLY A 43 9.05 1.05 -12.51
C GLY A 43 7.60 1.37 -12.89
N GLN A 44 6.88 0.38 -13.41
CA GLN A 44 5.47 0.52 -13.79
C GLN A 44 4.49 0.15 -12.66
N SER A 45 4.97 -0.39 -11.55
CA SER A 45 4.12 -0.88 -10.45
C SER A 45 4.19 0.04 -9.23
N TYR A 46 3.08 0.14 -8.52
CA TYR A 46 3.04 0.75 -7.19
C TYR A 46 3.35 -0.28 -6.10
N ARG A 47 4.09 0.16 -5.09
CA ARG A 47 4.47 -0.59 -3.90
C ARG A 47 4.04 0.18 -2.67
N VAL A 48 3.40 -0.50 -1.74
CA VAL A 48 2.91 0.10 -0.49
C VAL A 48 3.76 -0.46 0.64
N SER A 49 4.22 0.38 1.56
CA SER A 49 4.93 -0.11 2.74
C SER A 49 3.96 -0.77 3.72
N GLU A 50 4.37 -1.84 4.37
CA GLU A 50 3.56 -2.53 5.37
C GLU A 50 3.07 -1.59 6.50
N ASP A 51 3.94 -0.69 6.98
CA ASP A 51 3.59 0.37 7.95
C ASP A 51 2.44 1.27 7.46
N ALA A 52 2.38 1.55 6.15
CA ALA A 52 1.31 2.39 5.59
C ALA A 52 -0.03 1.64 5.56
N VAL A 53 0.00 0.33 5.32
CA VAL A 53 -1.19 -0.53 5.41
C VAL A 53 -1.65 -0.66 6.86
N ALA A 54 -0.73 -0.87 7.80
CA ALA A 54 -1.03 -0.94 9.23
C ALA A 54 -1.67 0.36 9.74
N LYS A 55 -1.07 1.51 9.43
CA LYS A 55 -1.64 2.83 9.78
C LYS A 55 -2.99 3.07 9.15
N TYR A 56 -3.21 2.60 7.91
CA TYR A 56 -4.50 2.70 7.25
C TYR A 56 -5.57 1.86 7.96
N LEU A 57 -5.22 0.67 8.43
CA LEU A 57 -6.10 -0.20 9.23
C LEU A 57 -6.40 0.39 10.61
N GLU A 58 -5.41 0.99 11.27
CA GLU A 58 -5.57 1.63 12.58
C GLU A 58 -6.42 2.91 12.51
N GLY A 59 -6.25 3.71 11.46
CA GLY A 59 -6.94 5.00 11.28
C GLY A 59 -8.30 4.92 10.61
N GLY A 60 -8.68 3.78 10.04
CA GLY A 60 -9.85 3.69 9.18
C GLY A 60 -10.53 2.33 9.27
N THR A 61 -11.68 2.31 9.93
CA THR A 61 -12.72 1.29 9.79
C THR A 61 -13.19 1.21 8.33
N VAL A 62 -12.39 0.59 7.45
CA VAL A 62 -12.89 0.05 6.20
C VAL A 62 -13.70 -1.19 6.55
N ARG A 63 -14.96 -0.97 6.91
CA ARG A 63 -16.00 -1.99 6.78
C ARG A 63 -16.12 -2.31 5.30
N ALA A 64 -15.34 -3.28 4.84
CA ALA A 64 -15.77 -4.12 3.74
C ALA A 64 -16.86 -5.03 4.33
N THR A 65 -18.05 -4.91 3.76
CA THR A 65 -19.28 -5.62 4.13
C THR A 65 -19.08 -7.13 4.19
#